data_AF-A0A7H8HUA5-F1
#
_entry.id   AF-A0A7H8HUA5-F1
#
_cell.length_a   1.000
_cell.length_b   1.000
_cell.length_c   1.000
_cell.angle_alpha   90.00
_cell.angle_beta   90.00
_cell.angle_gamma   90.00
#
_symmetry.space_group_name_H-M   'P 1'
#
loop_
_entity.id
_entity.type
_entity.pdbx_description
1 polymer ?
#
loop_
_entity_poly.entity_id
_entity_poly.type
_entity_poly.pdbx_seq_one_letter_code
_entity_poly.pdbx_strand_id
1 'polypeptide(L)'
;MTHLNHPGEPVPDWHVTAFPGPLPGTGDPALLDTVRELRARILFDHGRRPAFRRADGTHTDDQALDFGAWHFIARRSPAGPPLGYIRLSTPDTGVPYQSREFLGDERYEELLAAEGLPEDTVFEHSRLVVEHRARKLGLGLYLNALAIGAAHHLGARAMIGTSGTKDGQDRFHERFGFRPVPGTRRYVPQYTEDVVILLHRVADGAGQHRDLVTRLRGEFPVIAASRPAEPAAEPRTRRPAPVTLTRSPAPDHGVWRPVLHTADAALDALLASGEVREVHDTIDEQLTELVRSREPACRDEAEIDRRKQDQLGGVPSWAYGTWAWYPWSGRLVHVLPREEFRLVRTDRNRGRIERPEQRRLLAKRIGVIGLSVGNSAALTCALEGIGGAFRLADFDAFGLSNLNRLRAGVHDLGVNKAVLSARQLFEVDPYLDVEIQPAGLDPDTIGDFFRGGLDLLVEECDTPWVKIAAREHARDLGIPVVMDCNDRGMLDVERFDTEPDRPLLHGLLGDVKSVDLLELEPRARVELILAMVDAGRISPELAASFGELGRTLSSWPQLASGVALGGALCAEAARRILLGLPCASGRFYTDLGEQLHPARDVYAGGVR
;
A
#
# COMPACT_ATOMS: atom_id res chain seq x y z
N MET A 1 -16.66 -32.25 -10.64
CA MET A 1 -15.60 -32.15 -9.61
C MET A 1 -14.32 -32.65 -10.22
N THR A 2 -13.32 -31.79 -10.37
CA THR A 2 -11.95 -32.18 -10.72
C THR A 2 -11.03 -31.05 -10.24
N HIS A 3 -10.33 -31.30 -9.14
CA HIS A 3 -9.15 -30.53 -8.76
C HIS A 3 -7.98 -31.07 -9.59
N LEU A 4 -7.32 -30.20 -10.37
CA LEU A 4 -6.08 -30.53 -11.07
C LEU A 4 -5.08 -29.39 -10.86
N ASN A 5 -4.13 -29.63 -9.96
CA ASN A 5 -3.00 -28.74 -9.65
C ASN A 5 -1.85 -28.96 -10.65
N HIS A 6 -1.27 -27.88 -11.21
CA HIS A 6 0.19 -27.73 -11.44
C HIS A 6 0.58 -26.31 -11.95
N PRO A 7 1.90 -25.95 -11.98
CA PRO A 7 2.43 -24.70 -11.43
C PRO A 7 2.68 -23.60 -12.47
N GLY A 8 2.64 -22.34 -12.00
CA GLY A 8 3.02 -21.16 -12.78
C GLY A 8 1.89 -20.14 -12.86
N GLU A 9 1.84 -19.27 -11.86
CA GLU A 9 0.77 -18.30 -11.55
C GLU A 9 -0.55 -18.89 -11.01
N PRO A 10 -1.04 -18.43 -9.85
CA PRO A 10 -2.34 -18.84 -9.34
C PRO A 10 -3.42 -18.20 -10.22
N VAL A 11 -3.86 -18.91 -11.27
CA VAL A 11 -5.14 -18.59 -11.90
C VAL A 11 -6.19 -18.77 -10.79
N PRO A 12 -6.98 -17.75 -10.44
CA PRO A 12 -7.97 -17.90 -9.39
C PRO A 12 -8.94 -19.01 -9.78
N ASP A 13 -9.27 -19.91 -8.85
CA ASP A 13 -10.28 -20.95 -9.04
C ASP A 13 -11.65 -20.29 -9.27
N TRP A 14 -11.98 -20.07 -10.54
CA TRP A 14 -13.28 -19.55 -10.95
C TRP A 14 -14.23 -20.71 -11.17
N HIS A 15 -15.33 -20.72 -10.42
CA HIS A 15 -16.42 -21.65 -10.66
C HIS A 15 -17.32 -21.06 -11.74
N VAL A 16 -17.33 -21.68 -12.91
CA VAL A 16 -18.16 -21.24 -14.04
C VAL A 16 -19.30 -22.21 -14.28
N THR A 17 -20.50 -21.67 -14.44
CA THR A 17 -21.65 -22.40 -14.97
C THR A 17 -21.85 -22.00 -16.42
N ALA A 18 -22.01 -22.97 -17.32
CA ALA A 18 -22.38 -22.74 -18.72
C ALA A 18 -23.71 -23.45 -19.02
N PHE A 19 -24.66 -22.75 -19.62
CA PHE A 19 -25.94 -23.34 -20.02
C PHE A 19 -26.52 -22.62 -21.25
N PRO A 20 -27.24 -23.32 -22.13
CA PRO A 20 -28.02 -22.67 -23.18
C PRO A 20 -29.28 -22.03 -22.58
N GLY A 21 -29.60 -20.81 -23.00
CA GLY A 21 -30.87 -20.17 -22.68
C GLY A 21 -32.05 -20.94 -23.27
N PRO A 22 -33.25 -20.85 -22.67
CA PRO A 22 -34.44 -21.48 -23.22
C PRO A 22 -34.73 -20.97 -24.64
N LEU A 23 -35.31 -21.81 -25.49
CA LEU A 23 -35.87 -21.32 -26.77
C LEU A 23 -37.09 -20.43 -26.48
N PRO A 24 -37.41 -19.47 -27.36
CA PRO A 24 -38.56 -18.58 -27.17
C PRO A 24 -39.86 -19.36 -26.95
N GLY A 25 -40.57 -19.07 -25.85
CA GLY A 25 -41.86 -19.71 -25.53
C GLY A 25 -41.76 -21.13 -24.93
N THR A 26 -40.55 -21.62 -24.62
CA THR A 26 -40.33 -22.94 -24.00
C THR A 26 -39.50 -22.82 -22.72
N GLY A 27 -39.89 -23.50 -21.64
CA GLY A 27 -39.11 -23.55 -20.40
C GLY A 27 -39.38 -22.42 -19.39
N ASP A 28 -38.78 -22.52 -18.21
CA ASP A 28 -38.91 -21.57 -17.10
C ASP A 28 -37.94 -20.38 -17.29
N PRO A 29 -38.43 -19.12 -17.42
CA PRO A 29 -37.59 -17.94 -17.64
C PRO A 29 -36.78 -17.50 -16.41
N ALA A 30 -37.01 -18.07 -15.21
CA ALA A 30 -36.42 -17.59 -13.95
C ALA A 30 -34.88 -17.52 -13.97
N LEU A 31 -34.21 -18.48 -14.63
CA LEU A 31 -32.75 -18.48 -14.74
C LEU A 31 -32.25 -17.36 -15.68
N LEU A 32 -33.02 -17.05 -16.72
CA LEU A 32 -32.70 -15.99 -17.68
C LEU A 32 -32.91 -14.61 -17.06
N ASP A 33 -33.98 -14.43 -16.29
CA ASP A 33 -34.26 -13.19 -15.57
C ASP A 33 -33.14 -12.88 -14.56
N THR A 34 -32.64 -13.89 -13.86
CA THR A 34 -31.49 -13.77 -12.95
C THR A 34 -30.22 -13.30 -13.69
N VAL A 35 -29.99 -13.80 -14.91
CA VAL A 35 -28.85 -13.39 -15.75
C VAL A 35 -29.01 -11.93 -16.20
N ARG A 36 -30.20 -11.54 -16.63
CA ARG A 36 -30.50 -10.17 -17.07
C ARG A 36 -30.33 -9.17 -15.94
N GLU A 37 -30.83 -9.49 -14.75
CA GLU A 37 -30.65 -8.65 -13.55
C GLU A 37 -29.16 -8.52 -13.17
N LEU A 38 -28.42 -9.63 -13.14
CA LEU A 38 -26.99 -9.64 -12.86
C LEU A 38 -26.23 -8.72 -13.83
N ARG A 39 -26.46 -8.90 -15.12
CA ARG A 39 -25.78 -8.15 -16.18
C ARG A 39 -26.10 -6.67 -16.09
N ALA A 40 -27.38 -6.32 -15.89
CA ALA A 40 -27.84 -4.96 -15.74
C ALA A 40 -27.25 -4.27 -14.50
N ARG A 41 -27.16 -4.96 -13.36
CA ARG A 41 -26.53 -4.44 -12.15
C ARG A 41 -25.06 -4.07 -12.37
N ILE A 42 -24.31 -4.94 -13.06
CA ILE A 42 -22.90 -4.68 -13.37
C ILE A 42 -22.77 -3.53 -14.37
N LEU A 43 -23.65 -3.46 -15.38
CA LEU A 43 -23.62 -2.43 -16.41
C LEU A 43 -24.03 -1.04 -15.91
N PHE A 44 -24.93 -0.96 -14.92
CA PHE A 44 -25.35 0.29 -14.27
C PHE A 44 -24.16 1.07 -13.69
N ASP A 45 -23.12 0.36 -13.23
CA ASP A 45 -21.80 0.91 -12.85
C ASP A 45 -21.94 2.17 -11.96
N HIS A 46 -22.61 2.01 -10.82
CA HIS A 46 -22.90 3.08 -9.85
C HIS A 46 -23.63 4.31 -10.42
N GLY A 47 -24.42 4.13 -11.49
CA GLY A 47 -25.22 5.19 -12.11
C GLY A 47 -24.61 5.80 -13.36
N ARG A 48 -23.41 5.34 -13.78
CA ARG A 48 -22.78 5.76 -15.03
C ARG A 48 -23.66 5.45 -16.26
N ARG A 49 -24.40 4.34 -16.23
CA ARG A 49 -25.32 3.94 -17.31
C ARG A 49 -26.74 3.79 -16.76
N PRO A 50 -27.48 4.90 -16.60
CA PRO A 50 -28.78 4.89 -15.89
C PRO A 50 -29.85 4.07 -16.62
N ALA A 51 -29.72 3.84 -17.93
CA ALA A 51 -30.65 3.04 -18.73
C ALA A 51 -30.81 1.58 -18.26
N PHE A 52 -29.86 1.05 -17.48
CA PHE A 52 -29.93 -0.32 -16.93
C PHE A 52 -30.69 -0.43 -15.60
N ARG A 53 -31.28 0.67 -15.11
CA ARG A 53 -32.14 0.69 -13.92
C ARG A 53 -33.52 1.23 -14.26
N ARG A 54 -34.57 0.43 -13.99
CA ARG A 54 -35.98 0.82 -14.15
C ARG A 54 -36.39 1.83 -13.07
N ALA A 55 -37.52 2.51 -13.30
CA ALA A 55 -38.06 3.50 -12.37
C ALA A 55 -38.45 2.91 -10.99
N ASP A 56 -38.78 1.62 -10.95
CA ASP A 56 -39.08 0.86 -9.71
C ASP A 56 -37.81 0.45 -8.92
N GLY A 57 -36.63 0.82 -9.40
CA GLY A 57 -35.34 0.51 -8.77
C GLY A 57 -34.73 -0.85 -9.16
N THR A 58 -35.44 -1.66 -9.95
CA THR A 58 -34.92 -2.94 -10.45
C THR A 58 -33.92 -2.74 -11.60
N HIS A 59 -32.97 -3.66 -11.74
CA HIS A 59 -32.01 -3.65 -12.84
C HIS A 59 -32.46 -4.65 -13.90
N THR A 60 -32.62 -4.22 -15.16
CA THR A 60 -32.94 -5.13 -16.27
C THR A 60 -32.06 -4.82 -17.48
N ASP A 61 -31.79 -5.85 -18.28
CA ASP A 61 -31.15 -5.76 -19.58
C ASP A 61 -31.81 -6.79 -20.52
N ASP A 62 -33.03 -6.47 -20.96
CA ASP A 62 -33.87 -7.35 -21.76
C ASP A 62 -33.36 -7.41 -23.21
N GLN A 63 -32.84 -8.57 -23.62
CA GLN A 63 -32.41 -8.81 -25.00
C GLN A 63 -33.02 -10.09 -25.55
N ALA A 64 -33.60 -10.00 -26.76
CA ALA A 64 -34.12 -11.15 -27.50
C ALA A 64 -33.03 -12.20 -27.74
N LEU A 65 -31.79 -11.77 -27.96
CA LEU A 65 -30.60 -12.61 -28.14
C LEU A 65 -30.20 -13.44 -26.91
N ASP A 66 -30.89 -13.30 -25.78
CA ASP A 66 -30.68 -14.20 -24.64
C ASP A 66 -31.32 -15.58 -24.85
N PHE A 67 -32.36 -15.68 -25.68
CA PHE A 67 -33.00 -16.97 -25.95
C PHE A 67 -32.12 -17.84 -26.85
N GLY A 68 -31.96 -19.12 -26.50
CA GLY A 68 -31.10 -20.08 -27.21
C GLY A 68 -29.59 -19.86 -27.10
N ALA A 69 -29.12 -18.73 -26.56
CA ALA A 69 -27.69 -18.41 -26.48
C ALA A 69 -27.02 -19.11 -25.30
N TRP A 70 -25.72 -19.40 -25.41
CA TRP A 70 -24.92 -19.88 -24.27
C TRP A 70 -24.61 -18.75 -23.29
N HIS A 71 -24.89 -19.00 -22.03
CA HIS A 71 -24.61 -18.10 -20.91
C HIS A 71 -23.53 -18.67 -20.01
N PHE A 72 -22.51 -17.88 -19.72
CA PHE A 72 -21.41 -18.26 -18.83
C PHE A 72 -21.40 -17.32 -17.62
N ILE A 73 -21.51 -17.88 -16.42
CA ILE A 73 -21.54 -17.13 -15.16
C ILE A 73 -20.40 -17.60 -14.26
N ALA A 74 -19.52 -16.69 -13.85
CA ALA A 74 -18.39 -17.00 -12.98
C ALA A 74 -18.60 -16.54 -11.54
N ARG A 75 -18.11 -17.36 -10.59
CA ARG A 75 -18.16 -17.17 -9.13
C ARG A 75 -16.82 -17.54 -8.49
N ARG A 76 -16.56 -17.02 -7.28
CA ARG A 76 -15.40 -17.42 -6.44
C ARG A 76 -15.59 -18.77 -5.75
N SER A 77 -16.83 -19.18 -5.54
CA SER A 77 -17.21 -20.48 -4.96
C SER A 77 -18.54 -20.91 -5.60
N PRO A 78 -18.89 -22.21 -5.59
CA PRO A 78 -20.13 -22.68 -6.21
C PRO A 78 -21.40 -21.98 -5.69
N ALA A 79 -21.43 -21.69 -4.39
CA ALA A 79 -22.52 -20.96 -3.72
C ALA A 79 -22.31 -19.44 -3.63
N GLY A 80 -21.20 -18.92 -4.18
CA GLY A 80 -20.86 -17.50 -4.10
C GLY A 80 -21.70 -16.63 -5.05
N PRO A 81 -21.74 -15.30 -4.84
CA PRO A 81 -22.41 -14.40 -5.76
C PRO A 81 -21.72 -14.43 -7.13
N PRO A 82 -22.47 -14.26 -8.23
CA PRO A 82 -21.89 -14.07 -9.55
C PRO A 82 -21.04 -12.81 -9.60
N LEU A 83 -19.87 -12.91 -10.23
CA LEU A 83 -18.85 -11.88 -10.32
C LEU A 83 -18.52 -11.46 -11.75
N GLY A 84 -18.84 -12.30 -12.72
CA GLY A 84 -18.66 -12.01 -14.14
C GLY A 84 -19.59 -12.84 -15.00
N TYR A 85 -19.84 -12.33 -16.19
CA TYR A 85 -20.76 -12.91 -17.15
C TYR A 85 -20.25 -12.68 -18.58
N ILE A 86 -20.52 -13.63 -19.47
CA ILE A 86 -20.36 -13.48 -20.92
C ILE A 86 -21.41 -14.32 -21.66
N ARG A 87 -21.80 -13.88 -22.87
CA ARG A 87 -22.77 -14.56 -23.74
C ARG A 87 -22.11 -14.99 -25.04
N LEU A 88 -22.49 -16.17 -25.51
CA LEU A 88 -22.13 -16.68 -26.84
C LEU A 88 -23.40 -17.13 -27.56
N SER A 89 -23.75 -16.45 -28.65
CA SER A 89 -24.90 -16.80 -29.48
C SER A 89 -24.45 -17.64 -30.67
N THR A 90 -25.26 -18.64 -31.03
CA THR A 90 -25.02 -19.55 -32.15
C THR A 90 -26.07 -19.32 -33.25
N PRO A 91 -25.84 -19.82 -34.48
CA PRO A 91 -26.82 -19.70 -35.56
C PRO A 91 -28.20 -20.29 -35.22
N ASP A 92 -28.24 -21.27 -34.31
CA ASP A 92 -29.48 -21.93 -33.86
C ASP A 92 -30.34 -21.07 -32.91
N THR A 93 -29.85 -19.89 -32.49
CA THR A 93 -30.58 -18.99 -31.58
C THR A 93 -31.88 -18.44 -32.17
N GLY A 94 -32.02 -18.42 -33.50
CA GLY A 94 -33.26 -18.05 -34.19
C GLY A 94 -33.64 -16.57 -34.15
N VAL A 95 -32.74 -15.71 -33.66
CA VAL A 95 -32.89 -14.24 -33.58
C VAL A 95 -31.65 -13.56 -34.19
N PRO A 96 -31.80 -12.41 -34.90
CA PRO A 96 -30.67 -11.71 -35.48
C PRO A 96 -29.62 -11.31 -34.44
N TYR A 97 -28.34 -11.48 -34.77
CA TYR A 97 -27.22 -11.05 -33.93
C TYR A 97 -27.23 -9.54 -33.67
N GLN A 98 -26.75 -9.12 -32.51
CA GLN A 98 -26.61 -7.70 -32.17
C GLN A 98 -25.69 -6.97 -33.15
N SER A 99 -24.67 -7.65 -33.68
CA SER A 99 -23.79 -7.13 -34.72
C SER A 99 -24.53 -6.88 -36.03
N ARG A 100 -25.53 -7.71 -36.37
CA ARG A 100 -26.40 -7.54 -37.54
C ARG A 100 -27.35 -6.37 -37.35
N GLU A 101 -28.00 -6.26 -36.18
CA GLU A 101 -28.79 -5.07 -35.83
C GLU A 101 -27.95 -3.78 -35.84
N PHE A 102 -26.69 -3.87 -35.41
CA PHE A 102 -25.79 -2.73 -35.38
C PHE A 102 -25.35 -2.29 -36.79
N LEU A 103 -25.06 -3.22 -37.70
CA LEU A 103 -24.61 -2.91 -39.06
C LEU A 103 -25.75 -2.64 -40.04
N GLY A 104 -26.91 -3.26 -39.83
CA GLY A 104 -27.95 -3.44 -40.84
C GLY A 104 -27.71 -4.70 -41.68
N ASP A 105 -28.79 -5.29 -42.20
CA ASP A 105 -28.76 -6.58 -42.92
C ASP A 105 -27.78 -6.60 -44.09
N GLU A 106 -27.89 -5.62 -45.00
CA GLU A 106 -27.06 -5.52 -46.20
C GLU A 106 -25.56 -5.47 -45.87
N ARG A 107 -25.17 -4.59 -44.94
CA ARG A 107 -23.77 -4.43 -44.53
C ARG A 107 -23.22 -5.63 -43.78
N TYR A 108 -24.06 -6.33 -43.02
CA TYR A 108 -23.67 -7.54 -42.31
C TYR A 108 -23.40 -8.67 -43.32
N GLU A 109 -24.29 -8.86 -44.30
CA GLU A 109 -24.12 -9.84 -45.37
C GLU A 109 -22.90 -9.52 -46.25
N GLU A 110 -22.69 -8.25 -46.61
CA GLU A 110 -21.48 -7.80 -47.32
C GLU A 110 -20.19 -8.10 -46.54
N LEU A 111 -20.19 -7.87 -45.23
CA LEU A 111 -19.04 -8.16 -44.37
C LEU A 111 -18.73 -9.66 -44.37
N LEU A 112 -19.75 -10.51 -44.20
CA LEU A 112 -19.55 -11.96 -44.20
C LEU A 112 -19.09 -12.47 -45.57
N ALA A 113 -19.65 -11.94 -46.65
CA ALA A 113 -19.26 -12.27 -48.02
C ALA A 113 -17.81 -11.85 -48.33
N ALA A 114 -17.41 -10.64 -47.92
CA ALA A 114 -16.03 -10.15 -48.07
C ALA A 114 -15.02 -11.02 -47.29
N GLU A 115 -15.46 -11.61 -46.19
CA GLU A 115 -14.67 -12.52 -45.38
C GLU A 115 -14.84 -14.00 -45.79
N GLY A 116 -15.65 -14.30 -46.81
CA GLY A 116 -15.90 -15.68 -47.25
C GLY A 116 -16.43 -16.59 -46.14
N LEU A 117 -17.24 -16.05 -45.23
CA LEU A 117 -17.79 -16.74 -44.07
C LEU A 117 -19.27 -17.04 -44.29
N PRO A 118 -19.68 -18.33 -44.35
CA PRO A 118 -21.08 -18.72 -44.31
C PRO A 118 -21.73 -18.32 -42.98
N GLU A 119 -22.93 -17.74 -43.01
CA GLU A 119 -23.62 -17.23 -41.81
C GLU A 119 -23.86 -18.31 -40.75
N ASP A 120 -24.18 -19.54 -41.19
CA ASP A 120 -24.39 -20.73 -40.34
C ASP A 120 -23.11 -21.23 -39.65
N THR A 121 -21.97 -20.58 -39.89
CA THR A 121 -20.68 -20.89 -39.23
C THR A 121 -20.14 -19.75 -38.37
N VAL A 122 -20.87 -18.63 -38.25
CA VAL A 122 -20.46 -17.44 -37.49
C VAL A 122 -21.21 -17.37 -36.16
N PHE A 123 -20.48 -17.25 -35.06
CA PHE A 123 -21.04 -17.16 -33.70
C PHE A 123 -20.90 -15.72 -33.18
N GLU A 124 -21.84 -15.25 -32.35
CA GLU A 124 -21.72 -13.92 -31.76
C GLU A 124 -21.22 -13.97 -30.31
N HIS A 125 -20.08 -13.32 -30.08
CA HIS A 125 -19.48 -13.10 -28.79
C HIS A 125 -19.93 -11.74 -28.23
N SER A 126 -20.65 -11.72 -27.10
CA SER A 126 -21.20 -10.47 -26.56
C SER A 126 -21.26 -10.42 -25.03
N ARG A 127 -21.43 -9.20 -24.50
CA ARG A 127 -21.77 -8.94 -23.09
C ARG A 127 -20.78 -9.47 -22.04
N LEU A 128 -19.47 -9.36 -22.30
CA LEU A 128 -18.47 -9.57 -21.26
C LEU A 128 -18.57 -8.46 -20.21
N VAL A 129 -19.01 -8.81 -18.99
CA VAL A 129 -19.12 -7.88 -17.86
C VAL A 129 -18.52 -8.48 -16.59
N VAL A 130 -17.82 -7.65 -15.81
CA VAL A 130 -17.14 -8.07 -14.57
C VAL A 130 -17.38 -7.03 -13.46
N GLU A 131 -17.81 -7.51 -12.29
CA GLU A 131 -17.97 -6.73 -11.05
C GLU A 131 -16.68 -5.98 -10.69
N HIS A 132 -16.80 -4.73 -10.20
CA HIS A 132 -15.64 -3.86 -9.95
C HIS A 132 -14.57 -4.53 -9.06
N ARG A 133 -15.02 -5.20 -7.99
CA ARG A 133 -14.15 -5.96 -7.05
C ARG A 133 -13.41 -7.16 -7.64
N ALA A 134 -13.84 -7.64 -8.81
CA ALA A 134 -13.24 -8.76 -9.51
C ALA A 134 -12.49 -8.33 -10.78
N ARG A 135 -12.57 -7.04 -11.15
CA ARG A 135 -11.72 -6.46 -12.20
C ARG A 135 -10.26 -6.58 -11.77
N LYS A 136 -9.35 -6.76 -12.73
CA LYS A 136 -7.90 -6.97 -12.50
C LYS A 136 -7.49 -8.27 -11.79
N LEU A 137 -8.43 -9.11 -11.36
CA LEU A 137 -8.14 -10.46 -10.82
C LEU A 137 -8.13 -11.55 -11.91
N GLY A 138 -7.96 -11.19 -13.18
CA GLY A 138 -7.93 -12.15 -14.30
C GLY A 138 -9.29 -12.76 -14.71
N LEU A 139 -10.41 -12.44 -14.04
CA LEU A 139 -11.72 -13.04 -14.35
C LEU A 139 -12.22 -12.76 -15.78
N GLY A 140 -12.07 -11.52 -16.25
CA GLY A 140 -12.49 -11.15 -17.61
C GLY A 140 -11.73 -11.93 -18.68
N LEU A 141 -10.43 -12.14 -18.48
CA LEU A 141 -9.57 -12.95 -19.34
C LEU A 141 -10.07 -14.40 -19.38
N TYR A 142 -10.36 -14.99 -18.22
CA TYR A 142 -10.87 -16.36 -18.13
C TYR A 142 -12.21 -16.56 -18.85
N LEU A 143 -13.20 -15.69 -18.59
CA LEU A 143 -14.52 -15.78 -19.22
C LEU A 143 -14.45 -15.61 -20.74
N ASN A 144 -13.64 -14.65 -21.21
CA ASN A 144 -13.43 -14.44 -22.64
C ASN A 144 -12.80 -15.67 -23.31
N ALA A 145 -11.76 -16.23 -22.68
CA ALA A 145 -11.11 -17.44 -23.18
C ALA A 145 -12.07 -18.65 -23.22
N LEU A 146 -12.94 -18.78 -22.22
CA LEU A 146 -13.92 -19.86 -22.16
C LEU A 146 -14.96 -19.74 -23.27
N ALA A 147 -15.49 -18.54 -23.53
CA ALA A 147 -16.46 -18.33 -24.60
C ALA A 147 -15.87 -18.63 -25.98
N ILE A 148 -14.61 -18.23 -26.24
CA ILE A 148 -13.90 -18.58 -27.48
C ILE A 148 -13.68 -20.09 -27.57
N GLY A 149 -13.22 -20.72 -26.50
CA GLY A 149 -13.03 -22.17 -26.42
C GLY A 149 -14.33 -22.94 -26.69
N ALA A 150 -15.45 -22.46 -26.14
CA ALA A 150 -16.78 -23.01 -26.39
C ALA A 150 -17.19 -22.87 -27.86
N ALA A 151 -17.01 -21.70 -28.48
CA ALA A 151 -17.29 -21.51 -29.91
C ALA A 151 -16.46 -22.45 -30.80
N HIS A 152 -15.18 -22.64 -30.48
CA HIS A 152 -14.31 -23.58 -31.20
C HIS A 152 -14.75 -25.04 -31.00
N HIS A 153 -15.29 -25.39 -29.84
CA HIS A 153 -15.84 -26.71 -29.57
C HIS A 153 -17.12 -26.95 -30.37
N LEU A 154 -18.01 -25.95 -30.41
CA LEU A 154 -19.32 -25.99 -31.07
C LEU A 154 -19.25 -25.84 -32.60
N GLY A 155 -18.05 -25.66 -33.18
CA GLY A 155 -17.84 -25.70 -34.63
C GLY A 155 -17.85 -24.34 -35.34
N ALA A 156 -17.73 -23.23 -34.61
CA ALA A 156 -17.62 -21.91 -35.22
C ALA A 156 -16.41 -21.83 -36.18
N ARG A 157 -16.58 -21.19 -37.34
CA ARG A 157 -15.46 -20.78 -38.22
C ARG A 157 -15.00 -19.37 -37.93
N ALA A 158 -15.89 -18.52 -37.41
CA ALA A 158 -15.58 -17.17 -36.97
C ALA A 158 -16.47 -16.75 -35.80
N MET A 159 -16.02 -15.74 -35.07
CA MET A 159 -16.78 -15.05 -34.03
C MET A 159 -16.87 -13.56 -34.37
N ILE A 160 -18.05 -12.98 -34.20
CA ILE A 160 -18.30 -11.54 -34.39
C ILE A 160 -18.88 -10.95 -33.10
N GLY A 161 -18.72 -9.65 -32.87
CA GLY A 161 -19.34 -9.01 -31.71
C GLY A 161 -19.16 -7.50 -31.66
N THR A 162 -19.99 -6.83 -30.86
CA THR A 162 -19.82 -5.41 -30.54
C THR A 162 -18.92 -5.24 -29.30
N SER A 163 -18.03 -4.25 -29.33
CA SER A 163 -17.17 -3.91 -28.19
C SER A 163 -17.12 -2.41 -27.94
N GLY A 164 -17.20 -2.02 -26.68
CA GLY A 164 -16.91 -0.65 -26.25
C GLY A 164 -15.43 -0.31 -26.40
N THR A 165 -15.13 0.98 -26.56
CA THR A 165 -13.75 1.46 -26.80
C THR A 165 -13.23 2.36 -25.67
N LYS A 166 -14.13 2.92 -24.85
CA LYS A 166 -13.80 3.93 -23.84
C LYS A 166 -12.87 3.41 -22.75
N ASP A 167 -13.13 2.19 -22.31
CA ASP A 167 -12.35 1.52 -21.26
C ASP A 167 -11.37 0.48 -21.85
N GLY A 168 -11.11 0.53 -23.17
CA GLY A 168 -10.16 -0.33 -23.88
C GLY A 168 -10.59 -1.79 -24.05
N GLN A 169 -11.89 -2.07 -24.06
CA GLN A 169 -12.43 -3.43 -24.21
C GLN A 169 -12.15 -4.03 -25.60
N ASP A 170 -12.15 -3.20 -26.64
CA ASP A 170 -11.74 -3.56 -28.00
C ASP A 170 -10.29 -4.08 -28.03
N ARG A 171 -9.36 -3.33 -27.45
CA ARG A 171 -7.95 -3.73 -27.28
C ARG A 171 -7.79 -4.96 -26.41
N PHE A 172 -8.68 -5.15 -25.42
CA PHE A 172 -8.70 -6.37 -24.62
C PHE A 172 -8.98 -7.60 -25.49
N HIS A 173 -9.98 -7.54 -26.38
CA HIS A 173 -10.33 -8.64 -27.29
C HIS A 173 -9.28 -8.86 -28.38
N GLU A 174 -8.57 -7.82 -28.84
CA GLU A 174 -7.47 -7.96 -29.81
C GLU A 174 -6.37 -8.92 -29.36
N ARG A 175 -6.11 -9.02 -28.04
CA ARG A 175 -5.15 -9.99 -27.49
C ARG A 175 -5.54 -11.45 -27.74
N PHE A 176 -6.82 -11.71 -27.99
CA PHE A 176 -7.36 -13.02 -28.35
C PHE A 176 -7.48 -13.23 -29.86
N GLY A 177 -6.96 -12.31 -30.68
CA GLY A 177 -7.03 -12.39 -32.14
C GLY A 177 -8.32 -11.86 -32.75
N PHE A 178 -9.11 -11.08 -32.01
CA PHE A 178 -10.16 -10.26 -32.62
C PHE A 178 -9.52 -9.07 -33.34
N ARG A 179 -10.14 -8.59 -34.41
CA ARG A 179 -9.75 -7.37 -35.09
C ARG A 179 -10.94 -6.44 -35.29
N PRO A 180 -10.78 -5.13 -35.10
CA PRO A 180 -11.85 -4.17 -35.40
C PRO A 180 -12.13 -4.13 -36.89
N VAL A 181 -13.41 -4.19 -37.25
CA VAL A 181 -13.87 -4.05 -38.64
C VAL A 181 -13.85 -2.56 -39.01
N PRO A 182 -13.04 -2.14 -40.00
CA PRO A 182 -12.92 -0.73 -40.37
C PRO A 182 -14.27 -0.10 -40.72
N GLY A 183 -14.45 1.17 -40.34
CA GLY A 183 -15.67 1.94 -40.67
C GLY A 183 -16.93 1.62 -39.85
N THR A 184 -16.84 0.73 -38.86
CA THR A 184 -17.99 0.33 -38.02
C THR A 184 -18.11 1.10 -36.70
N ARG A 185 -17.06 1.85 -36.31
CA ARG A 185 -17.04 2.58 -35.03
C ARG A 185 -18.07 3.72 -35.02
N ARG A 186 -18.97 3.73 -34.04
CA ARG A 186 -19.92 4.84 -33.81
C ARG A 186 -20.37 4.92 -32.35
N TYR A 187 -20.80 6.11 -31.93
CA TYR A 187 -21.32 6.37 -30.60
C TYR A 187 -22.68 5.70 -30.38
N VAL A 188 -22.85 5.01 -29.25
CA VAL A 188 -24.11 4.38 -28.85
C VAL A 188 -24.61 4.99 -27.54
N PRO A 189 -25.71 5.78 -27.57
CA PRO A 189 -26.21 6.48 -26.38
C PRO A 189 -26.51 5.58 -25.19
N GLN A 190 -27.04 4.37 -25.41
CA GLN A 190 -27.36 3.41 -24.36
C GLN A 190 -26.14 3.00 -23.52
N TYR A 191 -24.95 2.94 -24.12
CA TYR A 191 -23.72 2.56 -23.43
C TYR A 191 -22.88 3.76 -23.00
N THR A 192 -23.23 4.96 -23.46
CA THR A 192 -22.52 6.22 -23.22
C THR A 192 -21.05 6.18 -23.71
N GLU A 193 -20.81 5.45 -24.81
CA GLU A 193 -19.48 5.27 -25.40
C GLU A 193 -19.53 4.90 -26.89
N ASP A 194 -18.38 4.99 -27.56
CA ASP A 194 -18.17 4.48 -28.91
C ASP A 194 -18.05 2.96 -28.90
N VAL A 195 -18.80 2.32 -29.80
CA VAL A 195 -18.82 0.87 -30.04
C VAL A 195 -18.28 0.57 -31.43
N VAL A 196 -17.52 -0.51 -31.56
CA VAL A 196 -16.96 -1.01 -32.82
C VAL A 196 -17.30 -2.50 -32.99
N ILE A 197 -17.44 -2.96 -34.24
CA ILE A 197 -17.56 -4.39 -34.54
C ILE A 197 -16.19 -5.03 -34.54
N LEU A 198 -16.07 -6.16 -33.86
CA LEU A 198 -14.89 -7.00 -33.86
C LEU A 198 -15.17 -8.32 -34.57
N LEU A 199 -14.20 -8.82 -35.33
CA LEU A 199 -14.25 -10.11 -36.02
C LEU A 199 -13.04 -10.95 -35.63
N HIS A 200 -13.24 -12.24 -35.42
CA HIS A 200 -12.21 -13.22 -35.11
C HIS A 200 -12.41 -14.47 -35.98
N ARG A 201 -11.38 -14.95 -36.67
CA ARG A 201 -11.44 -16.24 -37.37
C ARG A 201 -10.81 -17.31 -36.48
N VAL A 202 -11.50 -18.43 -36.33
CA VAL A 202 -11.02 -19.56 -35.52
C VAL A 202 -9.71 -20.14 -36.07
N ALA A 203 -9.51 -20.06 -37.39
CA ALA A 203 -8.27 -20.47 -38.06
C ALA A 203 -7.04 -19.64 -37.65
N ASP A 204 -7.24 -18.39 -37.20
CA ASP A 204 -6.17 -17.48 -36.80
C ASP A 204 -5.66 -17.75 -35.37
N GLY A 205 -6.23 -18.77 -34.69
CA GLY A 205 -5.85 -19.16 -33.34
C GLY A 205 -6.57 -18.37 -32.26
N ALA A 206 -5.90 -17.99 -31.16
CA ALA A 206 -6.48 -17.12 -30.13
C ALA A 206 -5.46 -16.10 -29.60
N GLY A 207 -4.65 -15.56 -30.51
CA GLY A 207 -3.61 -14.58 -30.20
C GLY A 207 -2.68 -15.03 -29.07
N GLN A 208 -2.50 -14.15 -28.08
CA GLN A 208 -1.62 -14.34 -26.92
C GLN A 208 -2.13 -15.39 -25.93
N HIS A 209 -3.40 -15.81 -26.04
CA HIS A 209 -4.07 -16.69 -25.08
C HIS A 209 -4.41 -18.07 -25.67
N ARG A 210 -3.69 -18.50 -26.70
CA ARG A 210 -3.88 -19.78 -27.41
C ARG A 210 -3.99 -20.97 -26.46
N ASP A 211 -3.05 -21.13 -25.54
CA ASP A 211 -2.99 -22.32 -24.66
C ASP A 211 -4.20 -22.39 -23.72
N LEU A 212 -4.59 -21.23 -23.16
CA LEU A 212 -5.76 -21.13 -22.30
C LEU A 212 -7.05 -21.46 -23.06
N VAL A 213 -7.22 -20.93 -24.26
CA VAL A 213 -8.39 -21.21 -25.11
C VAL A 213 -8.44 -22.68 -25.51
N THR A 214 -7.31 -23.27 -25.90
CA THR A 214 -7.21 -24.70 -26.23
C THR A 214 -7.60 -25.59 -25.04
N ARG A 215 -7.12 -25.26 -23.83
CA ARG A 215 -7.51 -25.97 -22.60
C ARG A 215 -9.02 -25.86 -22.35
N LEU A 216 -9.55 -24.63 -22.33
CA LEU A 216 -10.97 -24.39 -22.02
C LEU A 216 -11.92 -24.96 -23.08
N ARG A 217 -11.48 -25.06 -24.34
CA ARG A 217 -12.19 -25.82 -25.40
C ARG A 217 -12.37 -27.29 -25.02
N GLY A 218 -11.35 -27.91 -24.43
CA GLY A 218 -11.42 -29.30 -23.96
C GLY A 218 -12.27 -29.48 -22.70
N GLU A 219 -12.30 -28.47 -21.83
CA GLU A 219 -13.08 -28.49 -20.58
C GLU A 219 -14.56 -28.12 -20.78
N PHE A 220 -14.88 -27.35 -21.82
CA PHE A 220 -16.23 -26.84 -22.06
C PHE A 220 -17.34 -27.91 -22.01
N PRO A 221 -17.20 -29.12 -22.59
CA PRO A 221 -18.23 -30.16 -22.50
C PRO A 221 -18.54 -30.59 -21.06
N VAL A 222 -17.52 -30.62 -20.20
CA VAL A 222 -17.68 -30.96 -18.78
C VAL A 222 -18.37 -29.83 -18.03
N ILE A 223 -18.03 -28.58 -18.35
CA ILE A 223 -18.66 -27.38 -17.78
C ILE A 223 -20.14 -27.30 -18.21
N ALA A 224 -20.44 -27.58 -19.47
CA ALA A 224 -21.79 -27.56 -20.04
C ALA A 224 -22.67 -28.71 -19.52
N ALA A 225 -22.09 -29.88 -19.23
CA ALA A 225 -22.82 -31.01 -18.64
C ALA A 225 -23.12 -30.82 -17.14
N SER A 226 -22.46 -29.86 -16.49
CA SER A 226 -22.70 -29.55 -15.08
C SER A 226 -24.00 -28.76 -14.95
N ARG A 227 -25.01 -29.31 -14.26
CA ARG A 227 -26.28 -28.60 -14.02
C ARG A 227 -26.00 -27.24 -13.37
N PRO A 228 -26.73 -26.17 -13.76
CA PRO A 228 -26.75 -24.95 -12.97
C PRO A 228 -27.13 -25.33 -11.55
N ALA A 229 -26.27 -25.03 -10.57
CA ALA A 229 -26.70 -25.06 -9.20
C ALA A 229 -27.93 -24.14 -9.12
N GLU A 230 -29.06 -24.65 -8.61
CA GLU A 230 -30.20 -23.78 -8.33
C GLU A 230 -29.67 -22.57 -7.57
N PRO A 231 -30.08 -21.34 -7.95
CA PRO A 231 -29.74 -20.18 -7.15
C PRO A 231 -30.31 -20.48 -5.76
N ALA A 232 -29.44 -20.83 -4.82
CA ALA A 232 -29.85 -20.98 -3.45
C ALA A 232 -30.44 -19.62 -3.09
N ALA A 233 -31.76 -19.57 -2.97
CA ALA A 233 -32.48 -18.50 -2.33
C ALA A 233 -32.16 -18.57 -0.84
N GLU A 234 -30.87 -18.53 -0.49
CA GLU A 234 -30.53 -18.11 0.84
C GLU A 234 -30.97 -16.64 0.90
N PRO A 235 -31.88 -16.29 1.81
CA PRO A 235 -32.02 -14.90 2.18
C PRO A 235 -30.60 -14.41 2.43
N ARG A 236 -30.29 -13.19 2.01
CA ARG A 236 -29.12 -12.46 2.50
C ARG A 236 -29.28 -12.31 4.01
N THR A 237 -29.12 -13.40 4.76
CA THR A 237 -28.76 -13.36 6.14
C THR A 237 -27.35 -12.81 6.07
N ARG A 238 -27.26 -11.47 6.11
CA ARG A 238 -26.09 -10.83 6.68
C ARG A 238 -25.91 -11.61 7.97
N ARG A 239 -24.94 -12.53 7.99
CA ARG A 239 -24.60 -13.25 9.21
C ARG A 239 -24.47 -12.14 10.24
N PRO A 240 -25.41 -12.03 11.20
CA PRO A 240 -25.34 -10.93 12.15
C PRO A 240 -23.95 -11.00 12.73
N ALA A 241 -23.28 -9.85 12.88
CA ALA A 241 -21.93 -9.83 13.41
C ALA A 241 -21.91 -10.75 14.64
N PRO A 242 -21.04 -11.78 14.67
CA PRO A 242 -21.10 -12.79 15.70
C PRO A 242 -20.88 -12.10 17.04
N VAL A 243 -21.94 -12.09 17.86
CA VAL A 243 -22.01 -11.32 19.11
C VAL A 243 -21.91 -9.81 18.83
N THR A 244 -22.63 -8.99 19.60
CA THR A 244 -22.24 -7.59 19.75
C THR A 244 -20.80 -7.63 20.19
N LEU A 245 -19.82 -7.34 19.31
CA LEU A 245 -18.46 -7.05 19.73
C LEU A 245 -18.65 -5.95 20.75
N THR A 246 -18.65 -6.33 22.03
CA THR A 246 -18.76 -5.39 23.13
C THR A 246 -17.62 -4.45 22.82
N ARG A 247 -17.96 -3.20 22.49
CA ARG A 247 -16.97 -2.16 22.26
C ARG A 247 -16.21 -2.11 23.57
N SER A 248 -15.10 -2.86 23.65
CA SER A 248 -14.03 -2.50 24.56
C SER A 248 -13.83 -1.02 24.28
N PRO A 249 -13.80 -0.17 25.32
CA PRO A 249 -13.63 1.26 25.12
C PRO A 249 -12.52 1.44 24.09
N ALA A 250 -12.83 2.20 23.03
CA ALA A 250 -11.90 2.35 21.92
C ALA A 250 -10.53 2.73 22.53
N PRO A 251 -9.45 2.01 22.20
CA PRO A 251 -8.16 2.31 22.79
C PRO A 251 -7.88 3.80 22.61
N ASP A 252 -7.36 4.45 23.64
CA ASP A 252 -7.06 5.88 23.54
C ASP A 252 -5.89 6.07 22.56
N HIS A 253 -6.23 6.49 21.34
CA HIS A 253 -5.26 6.74 20.27
C HIS A 253 -4.43 8.00 20.53
N GLY A 254 -4.79 8.81 21.54
CA GLY A 254 -4.10 10.02 21.94
C GLY A 254 -3.12 9.84 23.10
N VAL A 255 -3.08 8.69 23.78
CA VAL A 255 -2.10 8.45 24.87
C VAL A 255 -0.78 7.96 24.30
N TRP A 256 0.31 8.65 24.63
CA TRP A 256 1.64 8.35 24.08
C TRP A 256 2.78 8.50 25.08
N ARG A 257 2.52 9.07 26.26
CA ARG A 257 3.52 9.19 27.33
C ARG A 257 3.41 8.01 28.29
N PRO A 258 4.51 7.31 28.62
CA PRO A 258 4.51 6.37 29.72
C PRO A 258 4.34 7.12 31.05
N VAL A 259 3.88 6.42 32.08
CA VAL A 259 3.90 6.91 33.45
C VAL A 259 5.01 6.17 34.20
N LEU A 260 5.93 6.93 34.78
CA LEU A 260 7.06 6.38 35.52
C LEU A 260 6.73 6.39 37.01
N HIS A 261 6.83 5.22 37.64
CA HIS A 261 6.56 5.03 39.05
C HIS A 261 7.82 4.61 39.80
N THR A 262 7.93 5.06 41.05
CA THR A 262 8.78 4.40 42.04
C THR A 262 7.97 3.32 42.77
N ALA A 263 8.62 2.50 43.59
CA ALA A 263 7.94 1.54 44.46
C ALA A 263 7.19 2.25 45.60
N ASP A 264 6.08 2.88 45.25
CA ASP A 264 5.25 3.72 46.11
C ASP A 264 3.76 3.33 46.02
N ALA A 265 2.94 4.02 46.81
CA ALA A 265 1.50 3.77 46.86
C ALA A 265 0.77 4.00 45.53
N ALA A 266 1.33 4.79 44.60
CA ALA A 266 0.74 4.99 43.28
C ALA A 266 0.97 3.77 42.37
N LEU A 267 2.13 3.11 42.48
CA LEU A 267 2.37 1.83 41.81
C LEU A 267 1.42 0.74 42.34
N ASP A 268 1.23 0.65 43.66
CA ASP A 268 0.30 -0.30 44.27
C ASP A 268 -1.14 -0.07 43.79
N ALA A 269 -1.56 1.19 43.71
CA ALA A 269 -2.87 1.57 43.18
C ALA A 269 -3.02 1.19 41.69
N LEU A 270 -1.99 1.39 40.87
CA LEU A 270 -1.98 0.99 39.47
C LEU A 270 -2.10 -0.54 39.32
N LEU A 271 -1.34 -1.31 40.10
CA LEU A 271 -1.43 -2.78 40.09
C LEU A 271 -2.83 -3.27 40.52
N ALA A 272 -3.46 -2.59 41.47
CA ALA A 272 -4.82 -2.90 41.93
C ALA A 272 -5.92 -2.43 40.97
N SER A 273 -5.63 -1.53 40.02
CA SER A 273 -6.63 -0.93 39.12
C SER A 273 -7.23 -1.88 38.09
N GLY A 274 -6.52 -2.97 37.75
CA GLY A 274 -6.85 -3.86 36.63
C GLY A 274 -6.46 -3.32 35.25
N GLU A 275 -5.79 -2.16 35.16
CA GLU A 275 -5.32 -1.59 33.89
C GLU A 275 -4.02 -2.24 33.38
N VAL A 276 -3.21 -2.78 34.29
CA VAL A 276 -1.99 -3.53 33.95
C VAL A 276 -2.39 -4.90 33.43
N ARG A 277 -2.10 -5.15 32.15
CA ARG A 277 -2.35 -6.42 31.46
C ARG A 277 -1.19 -7.40 31.62
N GLU A 278 0.03 -6.88 31.70
CA GLU A 278 1.26 -7.69 31.72
C GLU A 278 2.35 -6.96 32.49
N VAL A 279 3.06 -7.68 33.36
CA VAL A 279 4.19 -7.17 34.14
C VAL A 279 5.48 -7.84 33.65
N HIS A 280 6.48 -7.02 33.33
CA HIS A 280 7.81 -7.46 32.91
C HIS A 280 8.82 -6.98 33.95
N ASP A 281 9.24 -7.86 34.86
CA ASP A 281 10.28 -7.58 35.84
C ASP A 281 11.51 -8.42 35.55
N THR A 282 12.54 -7.78 35.00
CA THR A 282 13.85 -8.38 34.68
C THR A 282 14.99 -7.60 35.33
N ILE A 283 14.73 -6.97 36.48
CA ILE A 283 15.70 -6.08 37.13
C ILE A 283 16.99 -6.80 37.52
N ASP A 284 16.94 -8.08 37.88
CA ASP A 284 18.13 -8.86 38.23
C ASP A 284 19.04 -9.11 37.01
N GLU A 285 18.46 -9.43 35.84
CA GLU A 285 19.23 -9.53 34.60
C GLU A 285 19.83 -8.18 34.21
N GLN A 286 19.07 -7.10 34.35
CA GLN A 286 19.57 -5.75 34.06
C GLN A 286 20.71 -5.33 35.00
N LEU A 287 20.63 -5.66 36.30
CA LEU A 287 21.72 -5.44 37.26
C LEU A 287 22.96 -6.24 36.90
N THR A 288 22.79 -7.47 36.41
CA THR A 288 23.90 -8.30 35.89
C THR A 288 24.56 -7.63 34.69
N GLU A 289 23.78 -7.09 33.74
CA GLU A 289 24.30 -6.32 32.61
C GLU A 289 24.99 -5.02 33.05
N LEU A 290 24.47 -4.33 34.07
CA LEU A 290 25.09 -3.13 34.64
C LEU A 290 26.47 -3.44 35.21
N VAL A 291 26.60 -4.50 36.02
CA VAL A 291 27.90 -4.94 36.56
C VAL A 291 28.86 -5.24 35.41
N ARG A 292 28.43 -6.01 34.40
CA ARG A 292 29.27 -6.38 33.24
C ARG A 292 29.68 -5.17 32.40
N SER A 293 28.80 -4.17 32.24
CA SER A 293 29.11 -2.93 31.50
C SER A 293 30.15 -2.06 32.22
N ARG A 294 30.15 -2.07 33.56
CA ARG A 294 31.13 -1.33 34.38
C ARG A 294 32.45 -2.09 34.49
N GLU A 295 32.38 -3.41 34.63
CA GLU A 295 33.54 -4.28 34.87
C GLU A 295 33.53 -5.53 33.97
N PRO A 296 33.89 -5.41 32.68
CA PRO A 296 33.83 -6.52 31.71
C PRO A 296 34.74 -7.71 32.03
N ALA A 297 35.73 -7.52 32.90
CA ALA A 297 36.62 -8.59 33.37
C ALA A 297 35.96 -9.50 34.42
N CYS A 298 34.89 -9.04 35.07
CA CYS A 298 34.16 -9.79 36.08
C CYS A 298 33.33 -10.91 35.42
N ARG A 299 33.81 -12.15 35.53
CA ARG A 299 33.15 -13.34 34.95
C ARG A 299 32.64 -14.34 35.99
N ASP A 300 33.04 -14.19 37.24
CA ASP A 300 32.63 -15.06 38.33
C ASP A 300 31.24 -14.66 38.82
N GLU A 301 30.30 -15.62 38.84
CA GLU A 301 28.90 -15.31 39.18
C GLU A 301 28.73 -14.90 40.65
N ALA A 302 29.52 -15.45 41.58
CA ALA A 302 29.46 -15.05 42.99
C ALA A 302 29.96 -13.61 43.19
N GLU A 303 30.98 -13.19 42.43
CA GLU A 303 31.43 -11.80 42.40
C GLU A 303 30.39 -10.86 41.77
N ILE A 304 29.72 -11.28 40.69
CA ILE A 304 28.62 -10.52 40.08
C ILE A 304 27.49 -10.32 41.11
N ASP A 305 27.08 -11.38 41.80
CA ASP A 305 26.03 -11.33 42.82
C ASP A 305 26.39 -10.38 43.96
N ARG A 306 27.63 -10.45 44.47
CA ARG A 306 28.13 -9.51 45.49
C ARG A 306 28.00 -8.05 45.02
N ARG A 307 28.39 -7.77 43.78
CA ARG A 307 28.32 -6.42 43.21
C ARG A 307 26.91 -5.93 42.97
N LYS A 308 25.98 -6.84 42.63
CA LYS A 308 24.55 -6.51 42.59
C LYS A 308 24.07 -6.09 43.98
N GLN A 309 24.45 -6.80 45.04
CA GLN A 309 24.09 -6.42 46.41
C GLN A 309 24.69 -5.07 46.81
N ASP A 310 25.95 -4.81 46.45
CA ASP A 310 26.59 -3.50 46.69
C ASP A 310 25.86 -2.38 45.93
N GLN A 311 25.45 -2.63 44.68
CA GLN A 311 24.67 -1.69 43.86
C GLN A 311 23.30 -1.39 44.47
N LEU A 312 22.62 -2.41 44.99
CA LEU A 312 21.32 -2.27 45.63
C LEU A 312 21.41 -1.46 46.93
N GLY A 313 22.55 -1.49 47.62
CA GLY A 313 22.78 -0.68 48.82
C GLY A 313 21.79 -0.97 49.95
N GLY A 314 21.27 -2.20 50.02
CA GLY A 314 20.24 -2.62 50.99
C GLY A 314 18.79 -2.31 50.57
N VAL A 315 18.58 -1.67 49.42
CA VAL A 315 17.24 -1.53 48.82
C VAL A 315 16.80 -2.88 48.24
N PRO A 316 15.58 -3.37 48.52
CA PRO A 316 15.04 -4.56 47.88
C PRO A 316 15.00 -4.40 46.35
N SER A 317 15.34 -5.43 45.59
CA SER A 317 15.43 -5.37 44.13
C SER A 317 14.16 -4.85 43.46
N TRP A 318 12.97 -5.26 43.93
CA TRP A 318 11.67 -4.81 43.39
C TRP A 318 11.41 -3.30 43.55
N ALA A 319 12.11 -2.66 44.51
CA ALA A 319 12.04 -1.23 44.78
C ALA A 319 13.21 -0.44 44.18
N TYR A 320 14.15 -1.14 43.53
CA TYR A 320 15.32 -0.53 42.93
C TYR A 320 15.08 -0.20 41.46
N GLY A 321 15.04 1.10 41.13
CA GLY A 321 14.85 1.56 39.76
C GLY A 321 13.49 2.21 39.54
N THR A 322 12.94 2.02 38.35
CA THR A 322 11.71 2.67 37.89
C THR A 322 10.78 1.65 37.25
N TRP A 323 9.51 1.75 37.57
CA TRP A 323 8.45 1.01 36.90
C TRP A 323 7.81 1.88 35.81
N ALA A 324 8.05 1.54 34.54
CA ALA A 324 7.49 2.24 33.40
C ALA A 324 6.17 1.58 32.97
N TRP A 325 5.05 2.27 33.16
CA TRP A 325 3.75 1.84 32.66
C TRP A 325 3.47 2.46 31.29
N TYR A 326 3.08 1.62 30.33
CA TYR A 326 2.74 1.99 28.96
C TYR A 326 1.22 1.82 28.74
N PRO A 327 0.39 2.85 28.95
CA PRO A 327 -1.06 2.71 28.95
C PRO A 327 -1.64 2.16 27.65
N TRP A 328 -1.00 2.47 26.51
CA TRP A 328 -1.46 2.00 25.19
C TRP A 328 -1.32 0.49 24.99
N SER A 329 -0.39 -0.17 25.68
CA SER A 329 -0.22 -1.62 25.63
C SER A 329 -0.71 -2.32 26.90
N GLY A 330 -0.90 -1.57 28.00
CA GLY A 330 -1.18 -2.11 29.32
C GLY A 330 0.01 -2.83 29.97
N ARG A 331 1.23 -2.62 29.44
CA ARG A 331 2.45 -3.24 29.99
C ARG A 331 3.05 -2.38 31.08
N LEU A 332 3.48 -3.03 32.16
CA LEU A 332 4.27 -2.44 33.23
C LEU A 332 5.67 -3.09 33.19
N VAL A 333 6.72 -2.30 33.02
CA VAL A 333 8.09 -2.81 32.84
C VAL A 333 9.02 -2.23 33.90
N HIS A 334 9.72 -3.10 34.63
CA HIS A 334 10.71 -2.69 35.63
C HIS A 334 12.06 -2.44 34.95
N VAL A 335 12.64 -1.26 35.14
CA VAL A 335 13.92 -0.88 34.53
C VAL A 335 14.85 -0.21 35.52
N LEU A 336 16.16 -0.32 35.27
CA LEU A 336 17.20 0.40 36.02
C LEU A 336 16.93 1.92 36.09
N PRO A 337 17.46 2.62 37.12
CA PRO A 337 17.45 4.08 37.17
C PRO A 337 18.02 4.71 35.89
N ARG A 338 17.52 5.90 35.52
CA ARG A 338 17.81 6.59 34.25
C ARG A 338 19.24 6.49 33.74
N GLU A 339 20.21 6.89 34.56
CA GLU A 339 21.62 6.92 34.13
C GLU A 339 22.21 5.52 33.93
N GLU A 340 21.75 4.54 34.72
CA GLU A 340 22.21 3.15 34.66
C GLU A 340 21.57 2.42 33.48
N PHE A 341 20.27 2.63 33.25
CA PHE A 341 19.57 2.15 32.07
C PHE A 341 20.26 2.63 30.78
N ARG A 342 20.56 3.93 30.69
CA ARG A 342 21.25 4.51 29.53
C ARG A 342 22.67 4.00 29.38
N LEU A 343 23.39 3.79 30.48
CA LEU A 343 24.73 3.21 30.47
C LEU A 343 24.73 1.80 29.88
N VAL A 344 23.84 0.92 30.35
CA VAL A 344 23.73 -0.47 29.87
C VAL A 344 23.31 -0.50 28.41
N ARG A 345 22.25 0.24 28.05
CA ARG A 345 21.70 0.29 26.69
C ARG A 345 22.73 0.69 25.63
N THR A 346 23.65 1.59 25.99
CA THR A 346 24.66 2.14 25.07
C THR A 346 26.04 1.52 25.23
N ASP A 347 26.22 0.50 26.08
CA ASP A 347 27.54 -0.12 26.30
C ASP A 347 28.10 -0.72 25.00
N ARG A 348 27.24 -1.28 24.14
CA ARG A 348 27.64 -1.83 22.84
C ARG A 348 27.95 -0.78 21.76
N ASN A 349 27.73 0.51 22.06
CA ASN A 349 28.20 1.59 21.18
C ASN A 349 29.68 1.93 21.43
N ARG A 350 30.21 1.56 22.60
CA ARG A 350 31.58 1.89 23.02
C ARG A 350 32.63 1.35 22.02
N GLY A 351 33.69 2.12 21.79
CA GLY A 351 34.65 1.90 20.70
C GLY A 351 34.24 2.55 19.37
N ARG A 352 32.97 2.97 19.23
CA ARG A 352 32.49 3.84 18.13
C ARG A 352 31.94 5.17 18.64
N ILE A 353 31.27 5.15 19.79
CA ILE A 353 30.80 6.32 20.54
C ILE A 353 31.24 6.12 21.99
N GLU A 354 32.18 6.93 22.47
CA GLU A 354 32.66 6.84 23.85
C GLU A 354 31.68 7.48 24.84
N ARG A 355 31.75 7.08 26.12
CA ARG A 355 30.80 7.54 27.15
C ARG A 355 30.64 9.08 27.23
N PRO A 356 31.71 9.89 27.15
CA PRO A 356 31.56 11.35 27.12
C PRO A 356 30.80 11.86 25.89
N GLU A 357 31.01 11.23 24.73
CA GLU A 357 30.32 11.55 23.48
C GLU A 357 28.85 11.15 23.57
N GLN A 358 28.55 9.96 24.10
CA GLN A 358 27.18 9.50 24.33
C GLN A 358 26.42 10.45 25.25
N ARG A 359 27.04 10.93 26.34
CA ARG A 359 26.43 11.95 27.22
C ARG A 359 26.16 13.27 26.49
N ARG A 360 27.10 13.72 25.65
CA ARG A 360 26.91 14.93 24.81
C ARG A 360 25.73 14.75 23.85
N LEU A 361 25.61 13.59 23.21
CA LEU A 361 24.52 13.26 22.30
C LEU A 361 23.17 13.18 23.01
N LEU A 362 23.10 12.56 24.19
CA LEU A 362 21.88 12.50 25.01
C LEU A 362 21.44 13.86 25.57
N ALA A 363 22.32 14.87 25.57
CA ALA A 363 21.95 16.23 25.93
C ALA A 363 21.31 17.01 24.78
N LYS A 364 21.22 16.42 23.58
CA LYS A 364 20.72 17.08 22.37
C LYS A 364 19.21 16.96 22.22
N ARG A 365 18.59 17.97 21.60
CA ARG A 365 17.20 17.98 21.16
C ARG A 365 17.10 17.88 19.64
N ILE A 366 16.37 16.89 19.15
CA ILE A 366 16.17 16.64 17.72
C ILE A 366 14.72 16.96 17.33
N GLY A 367 14.53 17.80 16.32
CA GLY A 367 13.22 17.99 15.69
C GLY A 367 13.04 17.02 14.53
N VAL A 368 11.85 16.45 14.38
CA VAL A 368 11.49 15.58 13.25
C VAL A 368 10.13 16.02 12.70
N ILE A 369 10.10 16.44 11.44
CA ILE A 369 8.88 16.86 10.74
C ILE A 369 8.58 15.82 9.67
N GLY A 370 7.40 15.20 9.71
CA GLY A 370 7.06 14.07 8.88
C GLY A 370 7.53 12.74 9.47
N LEU A 371 6.59 11.87 9.82
CA LEU A 371 6.80 10.66 10.63
C LEU A 371 6.31 9.40 9.91
N SER A 372 6.27 9.47 8.57
CA SER A 372 6.28 8.29 7.73
C SER A 372 7.74 7.85 7.54
N VAL A 373 8.50 8.53 6.68
CA VAL A 373 9.93 8.22 6.45
C VAL A 373 10.78 8.66 7.65
N GLY A 374 10.54 9.87 8.17
CA GLY A 374 11.29 10.42 9.31
C GLY A 374 11.17 9.63 10.60
N ASN A 375 10.17 8.75 10.74
CA ASN A 375 10.11 7.78 11.85
C ASN A 375 11.36 6.89 11.89
N SER A 376 11.87 6.46 10.72
CA SER A 376 13.07 5.62 10.66
C SER A 376 14.30 6.38 11.20
N ALA A 377 14.46 7.65 10.85
CA ALA A 377 15.54 8.48 11.37
C ALA A 377 15.41 8.72 12.87
N ALA A 378 14.21 9.06 13.36
CA ALA A 378 13.93 9.28 14.78
C ALA A 378 14.25 8.03 15.62
N LEU A 379 13.76 6.87 15.17
CA LEU A 379 13.95 5.61 15.87
C LEU A 379 15.41 5.16 15.86
N THR A 380 16.11 5.29 14.73
CA THR A 380 17.54 4.97 14.65
C THR A 380 18.36 5.90 15.55
N CYS A 381 18.04 7.20 15.59
CA CYS A 381 18.67 8.13 16.52
C CYS A 381 18.46 7.71 17.98
N ALA A 382 17.22 7.40 18.38
CA ALA A 382 16.92 6.96 19.74
C ALA A 382 17.61 5.64 20.12
N LEU A 383 17.67 4.66 19.22
CA LEU A 383 18.37 3.39 19.42
C LEU A 383 19.86 3.60 19.67
N GLU A 384 20.50 4.52 18.94
CA GLU A 384 21.92 4.84 19.06
C GLU A 384 22.21 5.86 20.20
N GLY A 385 21.17 6.37 20.86
CA GLY A 385 21.25 7.38 21.90
C GLY A 385 21.70 8.77 21.40
N ILE A 386 21.36 9.08 20.15
CA ILE A 386 21.50 10.39 19.52
C ILE A 386 20.24 11.19 19.85
N GLY A 387 20.39 12.21 20.71
CA GLY A 387 19.27 12.96 21.28
C GLY A 387 18.71 12.31 22.55
N GLY A 388 18.51 13.13 23.59
CA GLY A 388 17.71 12.76 24.77
C GLY A 388 16.36 13.46 24.81
N ALA A 389 16.12 14.38 23.87
CA ALA A 389 14.87 15.07 23.67
C ALA A 389 14.45 15.08 22.19
N PHE A 390 13.16 14.95 21.91
CA PHE A 390 12.60 14.91 20.56
C PHE A 390 11.37 15.80 20.44
N ARG A 391 11.25 16.49 19.32
CA ARG A 391 10.02 17.18 18.89
C ARG A 391 9.51 16.58 17.61
N LEU A 392 8.28 16.09 17.61
CA LEU A 392 7.72 15.34 16.49
C LEU A 392 6.48 16.04 15.94
N ALA A 393 6.41 16.26 14.64
CA ALA A 393 5.24 16.87 14.01
C ALA A 393 4.76 16.05 12.80
N ASP A 394 3.50 15.58 12.85
CA ASP A 394 2.82 14.90 11.75
C ASP A 394 1.30 14.91 12.00
N PHE A 395 0.52 15.25 10.98
CA PHE A 395 -0.94 15.35 11.06
C PHE A 395 -1.67 14.07 10.66
N ASP A 396 -0.99 13.13 10.00
CA ASP A 396 -1.62 11.95 9.42
C ASP A 396 -1.87 10.86 10.46
N ALA A 397 -2.93 10.10 10.24
CA ALA A 397 -3.12 8.80 10.87
C ALA A 397 -2.35 7.70 10.12
N PHE A 398 -1.92 6.68 10.84
CA PHE A 398 -1.30 5.49 10.27
C PHE A 398 -2.33 4.68 9.47
N GLY A 399 -2.09 4.54 8.16
CA GLY A 399 -2.95 3.81 7.24
C GLY A 399 -2.37 2.47 6.80
N LEU A 400 -3.22 1.62 6.22
CA LEU A 400 -2.82 0.31 5.70
C LEU A 400 -1.73 0.43 4.62
N SER A 401 -1.78 1.48 3.80
CA SER A 401 -0.78 1.79 2.77
C SER A 401 0.58 2.20 3.31
N ASN A 402 0.71 2.46 4.62
CA ASN A 402 1.98 2.81 5.26
C ASN A 402 2.74 1.58 5.79
N LEU A 403 2.08 0.43 6.00
CA LEU A 403 2.69 -0.80 6.52
C LEU A 403 3.85 -1.33 5.65
N ASN A 404 3.97 -0.88 4.41
CA ASN A 404 5.09 -1.26 3.55
C ASN A 404 6.42 -0.62 3.97
N ARG A 405 6.42 0.42 4.80
CA ARG A 405 7.64 1.20 5.11
C ARG A 405 7.69 1.86 6.49
N LEU A 406 6.54 2.15 7.10
CA LEU A 406 6.48 2.63 8.48
C LEU A 406 6.36 1.43 9.42
N ARG A 407 7.31 1.29 10.34
CA ARG A 407 7.36 0.18 11.30
C ARG A 407 6.22 0.34 12.31
N ALA A 408 5.17 -0.47 12.24
CA ALA A 408 4.11 -0.55 13.25
C ALA A 408 3.27 -1.82 13.08
N GLY A 409 2.45 -2.16 14.08
CA GLY A 409 1.55 -3.30 14.00
C GLY A 409 0.25 -2.98 13.25
N VAL A 410 -0.40 -4.01 12.69
CA VAL A 410 -1.75 -3.84 12.07
C VAL A 410 -2.79 -3.33 13.07
N HIS A 411 -2.56 -3.56 14.37
CA HIS A 411 -3.43 -3.08 15.44
C HIS A 411 -3.30 -1.56 15.71
N ASP A 412 -2.28 -0.89 15.15
CA ASP A 412 -2.08 0.56 15.30
C ASP A 412 -2.79 1.39 14.20
N LEU A 413 -3.52 0.75 13.29
CA LEU A 413 -4.23 1.45 12.22
C LEU A 413 -5.17 2.52 12.79
N GLY A 414 -5.05 3.75 12.27
CA GLY A 414 -5.80 4.92 12.73
C GLY A 414 -5.17 5.68 13.89
N VAL A 415 -4.01 5.27 14.42
CA VAL A 415 -3.23 6.06 15.39
C VAL A 415 -2.46 7.17 14.66
N ASN A 416 -2.44 8.39 15.19
CA ASN A 416 -1.65 9.49 14.60
C ASN A 416 -0.16 9.13 14.56
N LYS A 417 0.53 9.47 13.46
CA LYS A 417 1.95 9.09 13.25
C LYS A 417 2.90 9.71 14.26
N ALA A 418 2.58 10.89 14.81
CA ALA A 418 3.36 11.50 15.90
C ALA A 418 3.16 10.77 17.23
N VAL A 419 1.93 10.37 17.55
CA VAL A 419 1.64 9.51 18.71
C VAL A 419 2.35 8.17 18.57
N LEU A 420 2.23 7.51 17.41
CA LEU A 420 2.86 6.22 17.12
C LEU A 420 4.39 6.29 17.27
N SER A 421 5.02 7.31 16.69
CA SER A 421 6.46 7.50 16.79
C SER A 421 6.89 7.78 18.22
N ALA A 422 6.18 8.64 18.96
CA ALA A 422 6.49 8.90 20.36
C ALA A 422 6.43 7.64 21.22
N ARG A 423 5.40 6.79 21.05
CA ARG A 423 5.29 5.49 21.74
C ARG A 423 6.52 4.63 21.49
N GLN A 424 6.98 4.54 20.24
CA GLN A 424 8.17 3.77 19.88
C GLN A 424 9.45 4.31 20.48
N LEU A 425 9.61 5.63 20.53
CA LEU A 425 10.76 6.25 21.20
C LEU A 425 10.76 5.91 22.70
N PHE A 426 9.61 6.02 23.37
CA PHE A 426 9.49 5.66 24.78
C PHE A 426 9.68 4.18 25.07
N GLU A 427 9.27 3.30 24.15
CA GLU A 427 9.55 1.85 24.26
C GLU A 427 11.05 1.53 24.10
N VAL A 428 11.84 2.44 23.52
CA VAL A 428 13.30 2.31 23.40
C VAL A 428 14.05 2.96 24.58
N ASP A 429 13.59 4.12 25.07
CA ASP A 429 14.08 4.76 26.29
C ASP A 429 12.93 5.50 26.99
N PRO A 430 12.42 4.99 28.14
CA PRO A 430 11.30 5.59 28.85
C PRO A 430 11.63 6.96 29.47
N TYR A 431 12.90 7.37 29.47
CA TYR A 431 13.40 8.61 30.06
C TYR A 431 13.68 9.72 29.02
N LEU A 432 13.25 9.54 27.77
CA LEU A 432 13.31 10.57 26.74
C LEU A 432 12.37 11.73 27.07
N ASP A 433 12.76 12.94 26.66
CA ASP A 433 11.90 14.11 26.70
C ASP A 433 11.25 14.31 25.32
N VAL A 434 10.02 13.83 25.14
CA VAL A 434 9.32 13.90 23.86
C VAL A 434 8.18 14.90 23.93
N GLU A 435 8.07 15.76 22.91
CA GLU A 435 6.95 16.65 22.64
C GLU A 435 6.40 16.36 21.23
N ILE A 436 5.08 16.41 21.05
CA ILE A 436 4.44 16.15 19.76
C ILE A 436 3.47 17.26 19.35
N GLN A 437 3.40 17.53 18.05
CA GLN A 437 2.38 18.36 17.40
C GLN A 437 1.57 17.48 16.43
N PRO A 438 0.50 16.82 16.92
CA PRO A 438 -0.27 15.85 16.14
C PRO A 438 -1.18 16.51 15.10
N ALA A 439 -1.30 17.85 15.09
CA ALA A 439 -1.99 18.60 14.06
C ALA A 439 -1.07 18.94 12.87
N GLY A 440 0.21 18.55 12.91
CA GLY A 440 1.23 18.99 11.96
C GLY A 440 1.67 20.43 12.22
N LEU A 441 2.21 21.07 11.18
CA LEU A 441 2.72 22.44 11.23
C LEU A 441 2.02 23.30 10.18
N ASP A 442 1.73 24.53 10.57
CA ASP A 442 1.13 25.60 9.78
C ASP A 442 1.80 26.94 10.15
N PRO A 443 1.44 28.06 9.50
CA PRO A 443 2.06 29.36 9.79
C PRO A 443 1.98 29.80 11.26
N ASP A 444 0.95 29.37 11.98
CA ASP A 444 0.70 29.78 13.36
C ASP A 444 1.47 28.90 14.37
N THR A 445 1.75 27.64 14.01
CA THR A 445 2.31 26.63 14.91
C THR A 445 3.78 26.31 14.67
N ILE A 446 4.34 26.67 13.51
CA ILE A 446 5.74 26.35 13.18
C ILE A 446 6.73 27.06 14.12
N GLY A 447 6.47 28.30 14.52
CA GLY A 447 7.34 29.02 15.45
C GLY A 447 7.44 28.32 16.82
N ASP A 448 6.35 27.72 17.28
CA ASP A 448 6.33 26.96 18.54
C ASP A 448 7.13 25.65 18.45
N PHE A 449 7.17 24.99 17.28
CA PHE A 449 8.01 23.81 17.06
C PHE A 449 9.50 24.09 17.32
N PHE A 450 9.98 25.29 16.99
CA PHE A 450 11.38 25.70 17.20
C PHE A 450 11.63 26.38 18.56
N ARG A 451 10.59 26.72 19.33
CA ARG A 451 10.70 27.47 20.60
C ARG A 451 11.53 26.74 21.65
N GLY A 452 12.59 27.36 22.16
CA GLY A 452 13.46 26.71 23.16
C GLY A 452 14.61 25.90 22.55
N GLY A 453 14.77 25.96 21.21
CA GLY A 453 15.95 25.49 20.48
C GLY A 453 15.91 24.01 20.11
N LEU A 454 16.40 23.70 18.91
CA LEU A 454 16.76 22.36 18.45
C LEU A 454 18.26 22.34 18.17
N ASP A 455 18.92 21.21 18.37
CA ASP A 455 20.32 21.03 17.97
C ASP A 455 20.45 20.50 16.53
N LEU A 456 19.39 19.87 16.01
CA LEU A 456 19.33 19.33 14.66
C LEU A 456 17.86 19.13 14.24
N LEU A 457 17.58 19.36 12.96
CA LEU A 457 16.29 19.10 12.35
C LEU A 457 16.40 17.95 11.34
N VAL A 458 15.54 16.94 11.48
CA VAL A 458 15.23 15.96 10.44
C VAL A 458 13.94 16.41 9.76
N GLU A 459 14.00 16.70 8.46
CA GLU A 459 12.85 17.18 7.71
C GLU A 459 12.49 16.18 6.61
N GLU A 460 11.30 15.57 6.74
CA GLU A 460 10.83 14.44 5.94
C GLU A 460 9.35 14.63 5.57
N CYS A 461 8.96 15.87 5.24
CA CYS A 461 7.58 16.20 4.92
C CYS A 461 7.35 16.39 3.42
N ASP A 462 6.15 16.01 2.98
CA ASP A 462 5.73 16.10 1.58
C ASP A 462 5.07 17.44 1.24
N THR A 463 4.75 18.26 2.26
CA THR A 463 4.09 19.56 2.08
C THR A 463 5.12 20.62 1.74
N PRO A 464 5.12 21.18 0.52
CA PRO A 464 6.19 22.09 0.09
C PRO A 464 6.31 23.33 0.98
N TRP A 465 5.18 23.90 1.43
CA TRP A 465 5.17 25.03 2.36
C TRP A 465 5.93 24.70 3.66
N VAL A 466 5.61 23.57 4.31
CA VAL A 466 6.28 23.15 5.56
C VAL A 466 7.77 22.91 5.33
N LYS A 467 8.14 22.24 4.23
CA LYS A 467 9.54 21.94 3.89
C LYS A 467 10.40 23.20 3.78
N ILE A 468 9.89 24.24 3.11
CA ILE A 468 10.60 25.52 2.97
C ILE A 468 10.54 26.33 4.27
N ALA A 469 9.38 26.46 4.89
CA ALA A 469 9.23 27.24 6.13
C ALA A 469 10.10 26.68 7.26
N ALA A 470 10.21 25.36 7.40
CA ALA A 470 11.06 24.72 8.41
C ALA A 470 12.55 25.01 8.16
N ARG A 471 12.98 25.09 6.90
CA ARG A 471 14.35 25.44 6.53
C ARG A 471 14.66 26.91 6.71
N GLU A 472 13.70 27.80 6.43
CA GLU A 472 13.82 29.23 6.76
C GLU A 472 14.05 29.41 8.26
N HIS A 473 13.20 28.80 9.10
CA HIS A 473 13.37 28.85 10.56
C HIS A 473 14.68 28.21 11.04
N ALA A 474 15.05 27.05 10.49
CA ALA A 474 16.29 26.38 10.83
C ALA A 474 17.51 27.25 10.47
N ARG A 475 17.52 27.87 9.29
CA ARG A 475 18.58 28.78 8.86
C ARG A 475 18.70 30.00 9.77
N ASP A 476 17.58 30.67 10.05
CA ASP A 476 17.54 31.87 10.89
C ASP A 476 18.00 31.60 12.33
N LEU A 477 17.86 30.35 12.79
CA LEU A 477 18.29 29.88 14.11
C LEU A 477 19.66 29.17 14.09
N GLY A 478 20.31 29.01 12.94
CA GLY A 478 21.57 28.30 12.80
C GLY A 478 21.47 26.80 13.15
N ILE A 479 20.36 26.16 12.85
CA ILE A 479 20.09 24.74 13.13
C ILE A 479 20.43 23.91 11.89
N PRO A 480 21.30 22.90 11.98
CA PRO A 480 21.59 22.02 10.85
C PRO A 480 20.37 21.17 10.50
N VAL A 481 20.14 20.98 9.20
CA VAL A 481 19.04 20.17 8.67
C VAL A 481 19.59 18.95 7.95
N VAL A 482 18.97 17.80 8.18
CA VAL A 482 19.20 16.57 7.41
C VAL A 482 17.86 16.08 6.85
N MET A 483 17.90 15.54 5.64
CA MET A 483 16.74 14.97 4.97
C MET A 483 17.19 13.79 4.12
N ASP A 484 16.50 12.67 4.21
CA ASP A 484 16.54 11.59 3.24
C ASP A 484 15.62 11.92 2.05
N CYS A 485 16.04 11.47 0.87
CA CYS A 485 15.10 11.14 -0.17
C CYS A 485 15.37 9.69 -0.57
N ASN A 486 14.39 8.82 -0.36
CA ASN A 486 14.56 7.37 -0.51
C ASN A 486 14.97 6.94 -1.93
N ASP A 487 14.76 7.79 -2.94
CA ASP A 487 15.24 7.55 -4.28
C ASP A 487 16.77 7.58 -4.33
N ARG A 488 17.37 6.48 -4.82
CA ARG A 488 18.83 6.32 -4.94
C ARG A 488 19.62 6.54 -3.64
N GLY A 489 18.96 6.45 -2.49
CA GLY A 489 19.58 6.67 -1.17
C GLY A 489 20.20 8.05 -1.03
N MET A 490 19.50 9.09 -1.50
CA MET A 490 19.96 10.48 -1.39
C MET A 490 19.84 10.97 0.06
N LEU A 491 20.91 11.56 0.58
CA LEU A 491 20.95 12.32 1.83
C LEU A 491 21.28 13.78 1.48
N ASP A 492 20.44 14.70 1.95
CA ASP A 492 20.60 16.14 1.86
C ASP A 492 20.97 16.69 3.25
N VAL A 493 22.06 17.47 3.31
CA VAL A 493 22.58 18.06 4.55
C VAL A 493 22.78 19.55 4.36
N GLU A 494 22.17 20.36 5.22
CA GLU A 494 22.34 21.82 5.25
C GLU A 494 22.87 22.26 6.61
N ARG A 495 24.15 22.61 6.67
CA ARG A 495 24.86 23.02 7.88
C ARG A 495 24.66 24.50 8.18
N PHE A 496 23.43 24.94 8.43
CA PHE A 496 23.15 26.34 8.77
C PHE A 496 23.86 26.81 10.05
N ASP A 497 24.30 25.89 10.91
CA ASP A 497 25.14 26.15 12.08
C ASP A 497 26.53 26.68 11.72
N THR A 498 27.08 26.31 10.56
CA THR A 498 28.39 26.76 10.07
C THR A 498 28.33 27.60 8.80
N GLU A 499 27.23 27.51 8.06
CA GLU A 499 26.98 28.14 6.77
C GLU A 499 25.63 28.88 6.81
N PRO A 500 25.48 29.94 7.63
CA PRO A 500 24.19 30.58 7.88
C PRO A 500 23.59 31.26 6.63
N ASP A 501 24.43 31.68 5.69
CA ASP A 501 24.00 32.31 4.43
C ASP A 501 23.73 31.29 3.30
N ARG A 502 23.77 29.98 3.60
CA ARG A 502 23.50 28.94 2.61
C ARG A 502 22.09 29.10 2.03
N PRO A 503 21.94 29.13 0.70
CA PRO A 503 20.63 29.05 0.06
C PRO A 503 19.94 27.71 0.37
N LEU A 504 18.62 27.76 0.58
CA LEU A 504 17.82 26.58 0.91
C LEU A 504 17.85 25.57 -0.24
N LEU A 505 17.86 24.28 0.09
CA LEU A 505 18.01 23.18 -0.87
C LEU A 505 19.20 23.42 -1.81
N HIS A 506 20.29 23.97 -1.26
CA HIS A 506 21.51 24.32 -1.98
C HIS A 506 21.30 25.28 -3.17
N GLY A 507 20.21 26.05 -3.17
CA GLY A 507 19.86 27.01 -4.23
C GLY A 507 19.14 26.39 -5.43
N LEU A 508 18.73 25.11 -5.35
CA LEU A 508 18.00 24.42 -6.43
C LEU A 508 16.70 25.13 -6.83
N LEU A 509 16.08 25.84 -5.88
CA LEU A 509 14.81 26.54 -6.10
C LEU A 509 14.96 28.05 -6.36
N GLY A 510 16.18 28.60 -6.40
CA GLY A 510 16.37 30.05 -6.45
C GLY A 510 15.88 30.76 -5.18
N ASP A 511 15.14 31.87 -5.32
CA ASP A 511 14.62 32.69 -4.21
C ASP A 511 13.16 32.35 -3.83
N VAL A 512 12.75 31.08 -4.00
CA VAL A 512 11.41 30.62 -3.57
C VAL A 512 11.32 30.64 -2.05
N LYS A 513 10.31 31.34 -1.51
CA LYS A 513 10.07 31.46 -0.06
C LYS A 513 8.80 30.75 0.34
N SER A 514 8.68 30.39 1.61
CA SER A 514 7.47 29.70 2.10
C SER A 514 6.20 30.51 1.87
N VAL A 515 6.27 31.85 1.97
CA VAL A 515 5.14 32.75 1.73
C VAL A 515 4.56 32.65 0.32
N ASP A 516 5.40 32.30 -0.66
CA ASP A 516 4.99 32.14 -2.06
C ASP A 516 4.23 30.81 -2.29
N LEU A 517 4.26 29.89 -1.32
CA LEU A 517 3.76 28.51 -1.45
C LEU A 517 2.38 28.27 -0.84
N LEU A 518 1.78 29.27 -0.19
CA LEU A 518 0.47 29.14 0.49
C LEU A 518 -0.68 28.87 -0.49
N GLU A 519 -0.62 29.43 -1.70
CA GLU A 519 -1.69 29.34 -2.71
C GLU A 519 -1.25 28.58 -3.97
N LEU A 520 -0.39 27.57 -3.82
CA LEU A 520 0.20 26.89 -4.97
C LEU A 520 -0.80 25.96 -5.68
N GLU A 521 -1.03 26.20 -6.98
CA GLU A 521 -1.86 25.35 -7.84
C GLU A 521 -1.31 23.91 -7.95
N PRO A 522 -2.15 22.87 -8.10
CA PRO A 522 -1.72 21.47 -8.08
C PRO A 522 -0.64 21.09 -9.10
N ARG A 523 -0.64 21.70 -10.30
CA ARG A 523 0.38 21.45 -11.33
C ARG A 523 1.73 22.05 -10.93
N ALA A 524 1.72 23.31 -10.47
CA ALA A 524 2.92 23.99 -9.98
C ALA A 524 3.53 23.24 -8.78
N ARG A 525 2.69 22.58 -7.97
CA ARG A 525 3.15 21.74 -6.85
C ARG A 525 3.98 20.55 -7.33
N VAL A 526 3.58 19.87 -8.41
CA VAL A 526 4.34 18.74 -8.96
C VAL A 526 5.68 19.21 -9.53
N GLU A 527 5.69 20.33 -10.26
CA GLU A 527 6.93 20.91 -10.80
C GLU A 527 7.90 21.34 -9.69
N LEU A 528 7.38 21.93 -8.62
CA LEU A 528 8.17 22.30 -7.44
C LEU A 528 8.77 21.08 -6.76
N ILE A 529 7.99 20.01 -6.55
CA ILE A 529 8.49 18.77 -5.96
C ILE A 529 9.59 18.16 -6.84
N LEU A 530 9.40 18.15 -8.17
CA LEU A 530 10.42 17.70 -9.13
C LEU A 530 11.72 18.52 -9.03
N ALA A 531 11.61 19.83 -8.87
CA ALA A 531 12.77 20.69 -8.66
C ALA A 531 13.47 20.41 -7.32
N MET A 532 12.70 20.18 -6.25
CA MET A 532 13.22 19.83 -4.93
C MET A 532 14.05 18.54 -4.96
N VAL A 533 13.61 17.51 -5.69
CA VAL A 533 14.34 16.23 -5.76
C VAL A 533 15.47 16.21 -6.80
N ASP A 534 15.75 17.34 -7.47
CA ASP A 534 16.66 17.44 -8.61
C ASP A 534 16.29 16.43 -9.70
N ALA A 535 15.29 16.77 -10.52
CA ALA A 535 14.76 15.94 -11.60
C ALA A 535 15.81 15.39 -12.58
N GLY A 536 17.02 15.98 -12.66
CA GLY A 536 18.12 15.46 -13.47
C GLY A 536 18.85 14.27 -12.84
N ARG A 537 18.63 13.98 -11.55
CA ARG A 537 19.35 12.97 -10.78
C ARG A 537 18.49 11.83 -10.25
N ILE A 538 17.17 11.97 -10.30
CA ILE A 538 16.24 10.90 -9.90
C ILE A 538 16.42 9.62 -10.73
N SER A 539 16.02 8.48 -10.18
CA SER A 539 16.06 7.20 -10.87
C SER A 539 15.11 7.18 -12.09
N PRO A 540 15.42 6.38 -13.13
CA PRO A 540 14.51 6.14 -14.25
C PRO A 540 13.13 5.64 -13.79
N GLU A 541 13.09 4.81 -12.76
CA GLU A 541 11.86 4.25 -12.19
C GLU A 541 11.01 5.34 -11.53
N LEU A 542 11.62 6.20 -10.71
CA LEU A 542 10.91 7.33 -10.11
C LEU A 542 10.42 8.30 -11.19
N ALA A 543 11.27 8.62 -12.18
CA ALA A 543 10.91 9.46 -13.32
C ALA A 543 9.71 8.91 -14.10
N ALA A 544 9.64 7.60 -14.34
CA ALA A 544 8.52 6.94 -15.00
C ALA A 544 7.22 6.99 -14.17
N SER A 545 7.34 7.04 -12.84
CA SER A 545 6.16 7.05 -11.95
C SER A 545 5.34 8.33 -12.01
N PHE A 546 5.93 9.48 -12.36
CA PHE A 546 5.24 10.77 -12.40
C PHE A 546 4.04 10.76 -13.35
N GLY A 547 4.17 10.14 -14.52
CA GLY A 547 3.09 10.04 -15.51
C GLY A 547 1.92 9.14 -15.08
N GLU A 548 2.15 8.27 -14.08
CA GLU A 548 1.21 7.26 -13.62
C GLU A 548 0.46 7.68 -12.34
N LEU A 549 0.88 8.75 -11.67
CA LEU A 549 0.19 9.32 -10.51
C LEU A 549 -1.24 9.75 -10.86
N GLY A 550 -2.19 9.35 -10.02
CA GLY A 550 -3.61 9.57 -10.22
C GLY A 550 -4.24 8.69 -11.33
N ARG A 551 -3.45 7.90 -12.05
CA ARG A 551 -3.92 6.97 -13.10
C ARG A 551 -3.84 5.51 -12.65
N THR A 552 -2.63 5.04 -12.39
CA THR A 552 -2.36 3.67 -11.93
C THR A 552 -1.68 3.65 -10.56
N LEU A 553 -1.07 4.76 -10.14
CA LEU A 553 -0.47 4.96 -8.83
C LEU A 553 -1.28 5.97 -8.00
N SER A 554 -1.49 5.65 -6.72
CA SER A 554 -2.17 6.55 -5.77
C SER A 554 -1.24 7.59 -5.15
N SER A 555 0.05 7.28 -5.07
CA SER A 555 1.09 8.13 -4.46
C SER A 555 2.47 7.75 -4.99
N TRP A 556 3.49 8.52 -4.61
CA TRP A 556 4.89 8.23 -4.88
C TRP A 556 5.29 6.80 -4.44
N PRO A 557 5.95 6.01 -5.30
CA PRO A 557 6.49 4.71 -4.92
C PRO A 557 7.62 4.85 -3.90
N GLN A 558 7.55 4.09 -2.80
CA GLN A 558 8.59 4.05 -1.78
C GLN A 558 8.81 2.62 -1.32
N LEU A 559 10.07 2.20 -1.20
CA LEU A 559 10.45 0.87 -0.73
C LEU A 559 10.97 0.93 0.71
N ALA A 560 10.68 -0.11 1.50
CA ALA A 560 11.13 -0.23 2.89
C ALA A 560 12.65 -0.16 3.03
N SER A 561 13.39 -0.76 2.08
CA SER A 561 14.85 -0.75 2.06
C SER A 561 15.44 0.65 1.91
N GLY A 562 14.82 1.49 1.07
CA GLY A 562 15.21 2.89 0.89
C GLY A 562 14.97 3.71 2.15
N VAL A 563 13.82 3.51 2.82
CA VAL A 563 13.49 4.16 4.10
C VAL A 563 14.44 3.73 5.21
N ALA A 564 14.75 2.43 5.31
CA ALA A 564 15.69 1.93 6.29
C ALA A 564 17.12 2.47 6.08
N LEU A 565 17.57 2.56 4.82
CA LEU A 565 18.85 3.19 4.48
C LEU A 565 18.86 4.67 4.85
N GLY A 566 17.79 5.40 4.52
CA GLY A 566 17.66 6.82 4.85
C GLY A 566 17.71 7.09 6.36
N GLY A 567 17.07 6.25 7.18
CA GLY A 567 17.20 6.30 8.63
C GLY A 567 18.65 6.13 9.11
N ALA A 568 19.41 5.22 8.50
CA ALA A 568 20.83 5.04 8.82
C ALA A 568 21.69 6.25 8.39
N LEU A 569 21.43 6.81 7.21
CA LEU A 569 22.15 7.99 6.69
C LEU A 569 21.88 9.24 7.54
N CYS A 570 20.62 9.49 7.93
CA CYS A 570 20.25 10.60 8.78
C CYS A 570 20.87 10.49 10.18
N ALA A 571 20.85 9.31 10.81
CA ALA A 571 21.45 9.09 12.12
C ALA A 571 22.98 9.28 12.08
N GLU A 572 23.66 8.77 11.04
CA GLU A 572 25.10 8.97 10.86
C GLU A 572 25.45 10.45 10.69
N ALA A 573 24.70 11.18 9.87
CA ALA A 573 24.88 12.62 9.70
C ALA A 573 24.65 13.37 11.02
N ALA A 574 23.56 13.06 11.72
CA ALA A 574 23.24 13.67 13.01
C ALA A 574 24.34 13.43 14.05
N ARG A 575 24.83 12.20 14.19
CA ARG A 575 25.96 11.88 15.08
C ARG A 575 27.19 12.71 14.73
N ARG A 576 27.56 12.77 13.46
CA ARG A 576 28.76 13.50 13.02
C ARG A 576 28.64 14.99 13.35
N ILE A 577 27.53 15.60 12.98
CA ILE A 577 27.26 17.03 13.21
C ILE A 577 27.31 17.34 14.70
N LEU A 578 26.56 16.58 15.52
CA LEU A 578 26.42 16.85 16.96
C LEU A 578 27.70 16.57 17.76
N LEU A 579 28.60 15.73 17.26
CA LEU A 579 29.92 15.49 17.86
C LEU A 579 31.00 16.45 17.35
N GLY A 580 30.75 17.19 16.26
CA GLY A 580 31.74 18.04 15.60
C GLY A 580 32.69 17.28 14.67
N LEU A 581 32.26 16.12 14.17
CA LEU A 581 32.99 15.33 13.17
C LEU A 581 32.73 15.86 11.75
N PRO A 582 33.58 15.52 10.76
CA PRO A 582 33.39 15.95 9.38
C PRO A 582 32.03 15.51 8.79
N CYS A 583 31.23 16.49 8.38
CA CYS A 583 29.98 16.35 7.64
C CYS A 583 29.67 17.70 6.96
N ALA A 584 29.89 17.80 5.65
CA ALA A 584 29.70 19.05 4.90
C ALA A 584 28.25 19.19 4.42
N SER A 585 27.83 20.42 4.12
CA SER A 585 26.57 20.63 3.39
C SER A 585 26.63 20.01 1.98
N GLY A 586 25.52 19.46 1.52
CA GLY A 586 25.37 18.95 0.15
C GLY A 586 24.44 17.75 0.04
N ARG A 587 24.34 17.23 -1.19
CA ARG A 587 23.64 15.98 -1.51
C ARG A 587 24.62 14.84 -1.73
N PHE A 588 24.40 13.75 -1.01
CA PHE A 588 25.19 12.54 -1.06
C PHE A 588 24.29 11.38 -1.49
N TYR A 589 24.80 10.45 -2.30
CA TYR A 589 24.02 9.32 -2.79
C TYR A 589 24.65 8.01 -2.34
N THR A 590 23.83 7.14 -1.75
CA THR A 590 24.18 5.74 -1.48
C THR A 590 23.26 4.84 -2.29
N ASP A 591 23.42 4.89 -3.61
CA ASP A 591 22.52 4.19 -4.54
C ASP A 591 22.71 2.66 -4.43
N LEU A 592 21.75 1.97 -3.81
CA LEU A 592 21.78 0.53 -3.62
C LEU A 592 21.87 -0.25 -4.94
N GLY A 593 21.27 0.27 -6.02
CA GLY A 593 21.37 -0.34 -7.35
C GLY A 593 22.79 -0.26 -7.89
N GLU A 594 23.45 0.88 -7.73
CA GLU A 594 24.87 1.01 -8.07
C GLU A 594 25.77 0.19 -7.15
N GLN A 595 25.49 0.12 -5.83
CA GLN A 595 26.30 -0.65 -4.88
C GLN A 595 26.28 -2.15 -5.16
N LEU A 596 25.13 -2.70 -5.56
CA LEU A 596 24.93 -4.12 -5.85
C LEU A 596 25.12 -4.45 -7.34
N HIS A 597 25.58 -3.50 -8.15
CA HIS A 597 25.79 -3.73 -9.57
C HIS A 597 26.87 -4.81 -9.79
N PRO A 598 26.67 -5.81 -10.67
CA PRO A 598 27.64 -6.90 -10.89
C PRO A 598 29.06 -6.43 -11.25
N ALA A 599 29.21 -5.26 -11.88
CA ALA A 599 30.53 -4.69 -12.19
C ALA A 599 31.36 -4.30 -10.94
N ARG A 600 30.74 -4.25 -9.76
CA ARG A 600 31.41 -4.00 -8.46
C ARG A 600 31.71 -5.28 -7.69
N ASP A 601 31.32 -6.44 -8.23
CA ASP A 601 31.67 -7.73 -7.63
C ASP A 601 33.18 -7.95 -7.76
N VAL A 602 33.88 -7.93 -6.63
CA VAL A 602 35.33 -8.15 -6.55
C VAL A 602 35.74 -9.59 -6.87
N TYR A 603 34.77 -10.49 -7.05
CA TYR A 603 34.98 -11.88 -7.46
C TYR A 603 34.44 -12.17 -8.87
N ALA A 604 33.84 -11.19 -9.55
CA ALA A 604 33.41 -11.34 -10.94
C ALA A 604 34.64 -11.42 -11.85
N GLY A 605 34.88 -12.60 -12.41
CA GLY A 605 36.01 -12.86 -13.30
C GLY A 605 36.79 -14.13 -12.98
N GLY A 606 36.55 -14.77 -11.83
CA GLY A 606 37.13 -16.07 -11.48
C GLY A 606 38.67 -16.04 -11.40
N VAL A 607 39.19 -15.91 -10.18
CA VAL A 607 40.37 -16.61 -9.61
C VAL A 607 40.50 -16.10 -8.17
N ARG A 608 40.58 -17.04 -7.23
CA ARG A 608 40.96 -16.80 -5.84
C ARG A 608 42.45 -16.56 -5.73
#